data_AF-G0NTL9-F1
#
_entry.id   AF-G0NTL9-F1
#
_cell.length_a   1.000
_cell.length_b   1.000
_cell.length_c   1.000
_cell.angle_alpha   90.00
_cell.angle_beta   90.00
_cell.angle_gamma   90.00
#
_symmetry.space_group_name_H-M   'P 1'
#
loop_
_entity.id
_entity.type
_entity.pdbx_description
1 polymer ?
#
loop_
_entity_poly.entity_id
_entity_poly.type
_entity_poly.pdbx_seq_one_letter_code
_entity_poly.pdbx_strand_id
1 'polypeptide(L)'
;MDDDKPFIENLKIVLIEYVKTAIFLNQALAITTIFILAIPVFPVFVIISRANSKDDRKTSIYPIISYLYKGTIFTYSVFFFMGTISFISSIWYINESIITIGHSAHILLETYVTTHHWLLSLLVLQRFLLYYFPNIERFVNLTERATIRVLILMYSAFYTKIIVFLLVSCQDGACSLEGSNDLFFKLMTVC
;
A
#
# COMPACT_ATOMS: atom_id res chain seq x y z
N MET A 1 12.66 18.07 -45.65
CA MET A 1 12.07 17.14 -44.65
C MET A 1 12.65 17.45 -43.27
N ASP A 2 12.70 18.74 -42.89
CA ASP A 2 13.30 19.23 -41.64
C ASP A 2 12.43 20.33 -40.98
N ASP A 3 11.34 20.77 -41.64
CA ASP A 3 10.44 21.84 -41.15
C ASP A 3 9.48 21.39 -40.05
N ASP A 4 9.24 20.09 -39.89
CA ASP A 4 8.31 19.57 -38.86
C ASP A 4 8.96 19.43 -37.47
N LYS A 5 10.29 19.47 -37.40
CA LYS A 5 11.07 19.27 -36.17
C LYS A 5 10.71 20.25 -35.04
N PRO A 6 10.61 21.58 -35.27
CA PRO A 6 10.22 22.53 -34.22
C PRO A 6 8.74 22.37 -33.80
N PHE A 7 7.87 21.93 -34.71
CA PHE A 7 6.46 21.67 -34.37
C PHE A 7 6.33 20.48 -33.43
N ILE A 8 7.01 19.37 -33.73
CA ILE A 8 7.03 18.16 -32.90
C ILE A 8 7.65 18.44 -31.53
N GLU A 9 8.69 19.27 -31.45
CA GLU A 9 9.33 19.63 -30.18
C GLU A 9 8.42 20.47 -29.27
N ASN A 10 7.74 21.47 -29.83
CA ASN A 10 6.76 22.27 -29.09
C ASN A 10 5.56 21.42 -28.62
N LEU A 11 5.09 20.49 -29.46
CA LEU A 11 4.00 19.58 -29.10
C LEU A 11 4.39 18.69 -27.91
N LYS A 12 5.63 18.20 -27.86
CA LYS A 12 6.15 17.41 -26.72
C LYS A 12 6.16 18.23 -25.43
N ILE A 13 6.60 19.48 -25.47
CA ILE A 13 6.66 20.36 -24.29
C ILE A 13 5.25 20.57 -23.73
N VAL A 14 4.28 20.91 -24.58
CA VAL A 14 2.88 21.12 -24.17
C VAL A 14 2.29 19.84 -23.57
N LEU A 15 2.55 18.68 -24.20
CA LEU A 15 2.08 17.40 -23.70
C LEU A 15 2.66 17.05 -22.33
N ILE A 16 3.95 17.29 -22.12
CA ILE A 16 4.63 17.04 -20.84
C ILE A 16 4.03 17.90 -19.73
N GLU A 17 3.83 19.20 -19.97
CA GLU A 17 3.23 20.11 -18.99
C GLU A 17 1.79 19.73 -18.64
N TYR A 18 1.01 19.31 -19.65
CA TYR A 18 -0.34 18.80 -19.45
C TYR A 18 -0.35 17.54 -18.56
N VAL A 19 0.51 16.56 -18.86
CA VAL A 19 0.61 15.31 -18.10
C VAL A 19 1.01 15.57 -16.64
N LYS A 20 2.01 16.42 -16.40
CA LYS A 20 2.42 16.80 -15.04
C LYS A 20 1.26 17.43 -14.26
N THR A 21 0.54 18.35 -14.89
CA THR A 21 -0.61 19.04 -14.25
C THR A 21 -1.72 18.05 -13.90
N ALA A 22 -2.02 17.12 -14.81
CA ALA A 22 -3.02 16.07 -14.55
C ALA A 22 -2.62 15.14 -13.40
N ILE A 23 -1.34 14.73 -13.34
CA ILE A 23 -0.80 13.91 -12.23
C ILE A 23 -0.93 14.66 -10.91
N PHE A 24 -0.52 15.93 -10.88
CA PHE A 24 -0.60 16.76 -9.67
C PHE A 24 -2.04 16.90 -9.16
N LEU A 25 -2.99 17.20 -10.05
CA LEU A 25 -4.41 17.33 -9.70
C LEU A 25 -4.98 16.01 -9.16
N ASN A 26 -4.64 14.88 -9.79
CA ASN A 26 -5.08 13.56 -9.35
C ASN A 26 -4.52 13.22 -7.96
N GLN A 27 -3.24 13.49 -7.73
CA GLN A 27 -2.62 13.30 -6.41
C GLN A 27 -3.28 14.19 -5.35
N ALA A 28 -3.51 15.47 -5.63
CA ALA A 28 -4.18 16.39 -4.73
C ALA A 28 -5.60 15.93 -4.37
N LEU A 29 -6.36 15.46 -5.38
CA LEU A 29 -7.70 14.92 -5.18
C LEU A 29 -7.70 13.64 -4.34
N ALA A 30 -6.78 12.72 -4.61
CA ALA A 30 -6.64 11.47 -3.87
C ALA A 30 -6.30 11.73 -2.40
N ILE A 31 -5.31 12.59 -2.15
CA ILE A 31 -4.89 12.97 -0.79
C ILE A 31 -6.07 13.62 -0.05
N THR A 32 -6.74 14.57 -0.68
CA THR A 32 -7.92 15.24 -0.10
C THR A 32 -9.01 14.23 0.28
N THR A 33 -9.31 13.27 -0.61
CA THR A 33 -10.30 12.21 -0.36
C THR A 33 -9.89 11.34 0.82
N ILE A 34 -8.61 10.93 0.88
CA ILE A 34 -8.06 10.13 1.99
C ILE A 34 -8.21 10.89 3.30
N PHE A 35 -7.85 12.17 3.34
CA PHE A 35 -7.98 12.97 4.56
C PHE A 35 -9.42 13.12 5.02
N ILE A 36 -10.34 13.44 4.10
CA ILE A 36 -11.78 13.59 4.42
C ILE A 36 -12.34 12.29 5.00
N LEU A 37 -11.93 11.13 4.50
CA LEU A 37 -12.37 9.83 5.02
C LEU A 37 -11.65 9.44 6.31
N ALA A 38 -10.33 9.63 6.38
CA ALA A 38 -9.50 9.17 7.48
C ALA A 38 -9.73 9.97 8.78
N ILE A 39 -9.91 11.29 8.68
CA ILE A 39 -10.12 12.17 9.83
C ILE A 39 -11.31 11.73 10.70
N PRO A 40 -12.49 11.41 10.17
CA PRO A 40 -13.61 10.90 10.97
C PRO A 40 -13.51 9.40 11.26
N VAL A 41 -13.06 8.58 10.31
CA VAL A 41 -13.05 7.11 10.47
C VAL A 41 -12.04 6.68 11.53
N PHE A 42 -10.85 7.29 11.57
CA PHE A 42 -9.80 6.93 12.50
C PHE A 42 -10.18 7.10 13.99
N PRO A 43 -10.67 8.26 14.47
CA PRO A 43 -11.05 8.42 15.87
C PRO A 43 -12.20 7.51 16.24
N VAL A 44 -13.20 7.34 15.36
CA VAL A 44 -14.31 6.41 15.58
C VAL A 44 -13.78 4.98 15.75
N PHE A 45 -12.89 4.53 14.86
CA PHE A 45 -12.24 3.23 14.94
C PHE A 45 -11.48 3.04 16.27
N VAL A 46 -10.69 4.03 16.69
CA VAL A 46 -9.93 3.96 17.94
C VAL A 46 -10.85 3.91 19.16
N ILE A 47 -11.91 4.71 19.19
CA ILE A 47 -12.89 4.73 20.28
C ILE A 47 -13.57 3.37 20.41
N ILE A 48 -14.12 2.83 19.31
CA ILE A 48 -14.80 1.53 19.31
C ILE A 48 -13.84 0.40 19.71
N SER A 49 -12.64 0.37 19.13
CA SER A 49 -11.65 -0.67 19.44
C SER A 49 -11.21 -0.65 20.90
N ARG A 50 -11.09 0.55 21.51
CA ARG A 50 -10.75 0.68 22.93
C ARG A 50 -11.91 0.29 23.84
N ALA A 51 -13.14 0.67 23.49
CA ALA A 51 -14.34 0.30 24.24
C ALA A 51 -14.51 -1.22 24.28
N ASN A 52 -14.32 -1.90 23.15
CA ASN A 52 -14.49 -3.35 23.03
C ASN A 52 -13.29 -4.16 23.56
N SER A 53 -12.13 -3.53 23.79
CA SER A 53 -10.90 -4.23 24.17
C SER A 53 -11.05 -5.14 25.39
N LYS A 54 -11.87 -4.76 26.38
CA LYS A 54 -12.05 -5.56 27.61
C LYS A 54 -12.74 -6.90 27.33
N ASP A 55 -13.72 -6.90 26.43
CA ASP A 55 -14.46 -8.12 26.07
C ASP A 55 -13.71 -8.90 25.00
N ASP A 56 -13.09 -8.22 24.05
CA ASP A 56 -12.25 -8.86 23.03
C ASP A 56 -11.12 -9.67 23.67
N ARG A 57 -10.51 -9.19 24.78
CA ARG A 57 -9.46 -9.90 25.54
C ARG A 57 -9.87 -11.27 26.07
N LYS A 58 -11.17 -11.52 26.25
CA LYS A 58 -11.68 -12.81 26.74
C LYS A 58 -11.82 -13.83 25.61
N THR A 59 -11.77 -13.37 24.35
CA THR A 59 -11.92 -14.22 23.17
C THR A 59 -10.57 -14.81 22.77
N SER A 60 -10.58 -16.03 22.26
CA SER A 60 -9.35 -16.67 21.75
C SER A 60 -8.79 -16.00 20.50
N ILE A 61 -9.59 -15.20 19.81
CA ILE A 61 -9.21 -14.42 18.63
C ILE A 61 -8.53 -13.08 18.98
N TYR A 62 -8.43 -12.74 20.26
CA TYR A 62 -7.80 -11.50 20.72
C TYR A 62 -6.41 -11.23 20.13
N PRO A 63 -5.49 -12.23 20.00
CA PRO A 63 -4.17 -11.97 19.45
C PRO A 63 -4.23 -11.38 18.02
N ILE A 64 -5.16 -11.87 17.20
CA ILE A 64 -5.37 -11.37 15.83
C ILE A 64 -5.94 -9.94 15.86
N ILE A 65 -6.97 -9.71 16.68
CA ILE A 65 -7.61 -8.39 16.82
C ILE A 65 -6.61 -7.35 17.31
N SER A 66 -5.81 -7.69 18.32
CA SER A 66 -4.80 -6.80 18.88
C SER A 66 -3.73 -6.44 17.85
N TYR A 67 -3.30 -7.42 17.04
CA TYR A 67 -2.36 -7.19 15.94
C TYR A 67 -2.96 -6.26 14.89
N LEU A 68 -4.20 -6.52 14.44
CA LEU A 68 -4.90 -5.70 13.45
C LEU A 68 -5.13 -4.27 13.95
N TYR A 69 -5.47 -4.07 15.23
CA TYR A 69 -5.61 -2.74 15.83
C TYR A 69 -4.30 -1.94 15.76
N LYS A 70 -3.18 -2.55 16.18
CA LYS A 70 -1.86 -1.90 16.11
C LYS A 70 -1.45 -1.62 14.66
N GLY A 71 -1.68 -2.58 13.77
CA GLY A 71 -1.38 -2.44 12.34
C GLY A 71 -2.21 -1.36 11.66
N THR A 72 -3.48 -1.21 12.04
CA THR A 72 -4.35 -0.14 11.55
C THR A 72 -3.84 1.23 12.01
N ILE A 73 -3.48 1.39 13.29
CA ILE A 73 -2.89 2.65 13.78
C ILE A 73 -1.60 2.99 13.04
N PHE A 74 -0.73 1.99 12.86
CA PHE A 74 0.52 2.15 12.11
C PHE A 74 0.24 2.59 10.66
N THR A 75 -0.68 1.92 9.99
CA THR A 75 -1.09 2.22 8.60
C THR A 75 -1.56 3.67 8.45
N TYR A 76 -2.48 4.12 9.32
CA TYR A 76 -2.99 5.50 9.29
C TYR A 76 -1.87 6.52 9.54
N SER A 77 -0.97 6.24 10.47
CA SER A 77 0.18 7.10 10.76
C SER A 77 1.11 7.21 9.55
N VAL A 78 1.45 6.08 8.92
CA VAL A 78 2.34 6.06 7.75
C VAL A 78 1.70 6.78 6.56
N PHE A 79 0.42 6.53 6.26
CA PHE A 79 -0.27 7.23 5.16
C PHE A 79 -0.28 8.74 5.36
N PHE A 80 -0.48 9.22 6.59
CA PHE A 80 -0.45 10.64 6.91
C PHE A 80 0.93 11.27 6.59
N PHE A 81 2.02 10.68 7.11
CA PHE A 81 3.36 11.21 6.89
C PHE A 81 3.82 11.07 5.44
N MET A 82 3.57 9.91 4.83
CA MET A 82 3.99 9.64 3.46
C MET A 82 3.25 10.50 2.44
N GLY A 83 1.93 10.68 2.60
CA GLY A 83 1.13 11.53 1.73
C GLY A 83 1.53 13.01 1.83
N THR A 84 1.80 13.50 3.05
CA THR A 84 2.25 14.88 3.25
C THR A 84 3.65 15.14 2.68
N ILE A 85 4.60 14.23 2.90
CA ILE A 85 5.95 14.33 2.31
C ILE A 85 5.88 14.33 0.78
N SER A 86 5.10 13.42 0.19
CA SER A 86 4.96 13.30 -1.27
C SER A 86 4.32 14.56 -1.89
N PHE A 87 3.33 15.14 -1.22
CA PHE A 87 2.71 16.38 -1.65
C PHE A 87 3.69 17.56 -1.61
N ILE A 88 4.44 17.70 -0.51
CA ILE A 88 5.47 18.73 -0.36
C ILE A 88 6.55 18.55 -1.43
N SER A 89 7.05 17.34 -1.66
CA SER A 89 8.09 17.11 -2.69
C SER A 89 7.63 17.47 -4.10
N SER A 90 6.34 17.26 -4.41
CA SER A 90 5.73 17.64 -5.68
C SER A 90 5.67 19.16 -5.88
N ILE A 91 5.30 19.93 -4.83
CA ILE A 91 5.27 21.40 -4.89
C ILE A 91 6.67 22.00 -5.07
N TRP A 92 7.66 21.46 -4.36
CA TRP A 92 9.02 22.00 -4.33
C TRP A 92 9.95 21.41 -5.39
N TYR A 93 9.43 20.60 -6.33
CA TYR A 93 10.20 19.93 -7.39
C TYR A 93 11.47 19.26 -6.85
N ILE A 94 11.33 18.55 -5.72
CA ILE A 94 12.49 17.97 -5.04
C ILE A 94 12.92 16.69 -5.78
N ASN A 95 14.21 16.64 -6.15
CA ASN A 95 15.05 15.51 -6.60
C ASN A 95 14.33 14.20 -6.97
N GLU A 96 14.53 13.72 -8.21
CA GLU A 96 13.98 12.45 -8.72
C GLU A 96 14.25 11.25 -7.79
N SER A 97 15.38 11.21 -7.09
CA SER A 97 15.69 10.14 -6.13
C SER A 97 14.67 10.02 -5.00
N ILE A 98 14.08 11.13 -4.55
CA ILE A 98 13.07 11.14 -3.48
C ILE A 98 11.75 10.56 -4.00
N ILE A 99 11.41 10.85 -5.26
CA ILE A 99 10.23 10.30 -5.93
C ILE A 99 10.36 8.78 -6.02
N THR A 100 11.52 8.26 -6.43
CA THR A 100 11.78 6.82 -6.51
C THR A 100 11.71 6.13 -5.14
N ILE A 101 12.27 6.75 -4.09
CA ILE A 101 12.18 6.23 -2.72
C ILE A 101 10.72 6.23 -2.25
N GLY A 102 9.98 7.32 -2.50
CA GLY A 102 8.55 7.40 -2.18
C GLY A 102 7.74 6.30 -2.87
N HIS A 103 7.97 6.08 -4.16
CA HIS A 103 7.27 5.05 -4.91
C HIS A 103 7.57 3.64 -4.37
N SER A 104 8.85 3.32 -4.11
CA SER A 104 9.20 2.02 -3.52
C SER A 104 8.59 1.78 -2.15
N ALA A 105 8.52 2.80 -1.29
CA ALA A 105 7.83 2.73 0.00
C ALA A 105 6.33 2.49 -0.16
N HIS A 106 5.71 3.00 -1.23
CA HIS A 106 4.28 2.84 -1.50
C HIS A 106 3.95 1.38 -1.81
N ILE A 107 4.76 0.73 -2.67
CA ILE A 107 4.61 -0.70 -3.00
C ILE A 107 4.68 -1.57 -1.74
N LEU A 108 5.63 -1.29 -0.83
CA LEU A 108 5.76 -2.02 0.42
C LEU A 108 4.55 -1.82 1.34
N LEU A 109 4.04 -0.59 1.41
CA LEU A 109 2.86 -0.27 2.20
C LEU A 109 1.59 -0.92 1.63
N GLU A 110 1.41 -0.90 0.31
CA GLU A 110 0.28 -1.55 -0.37
C GLU A 110 0.24 -3.05 -0.06
N THR A 111 1.40 -3.69 -0.02
CA THR A 111 1.53 -5.10 0.34
C THR A 111 1.18 -5.35 1.79
N TYR A 112 1.68 -4.51 2.68
CA TYR A 112 1.36 -4.58 4.10
C TYR A 112 -0.14 -4.46 4.33
N VAL A 113 -0.79 -3.49 3.68
CA VAL A 113 -2.24 -3.26 3.73
C VAL A 113 -3.00 -4.44 3.13
N THR A 114 -2.55 -4.98 2.00
CA THR A 114 -3.16 -6.16 1.37
C THR A 114 -3.12 -7.35 2.32
N THR A 115 -1.97 -7.61 2.94
CA THR A 115 -1.80 -8.67 3.95
C THR A 115 -2.77 -8.47 5.11
N HIS A 116 -2.97 -7.23 5.59
CA HIS A 116 -3.97 -6.92 6.62
C HIS A 116 -5.41 -7.23 6.21
N HIS A 117 -5.80 -6.95 4.96
CA HIS A 117 -7.13 -7.27 4.46
C HIS A 117 -7.36 -8.79 4.40
N TRP A 118 -6.34 -9.56 4.03
CA TRP A 118 -6.41 -11.03 4.09
C TRP A 118 -6.53 -11.53 5.53
N LEU A 119 -5.83 -10.93 6.50
CA LEU A 119 -5.99 -11.27 7.93
C LEU A 119 -7.41 -10.99 8.41
N LEU A 120 -7.98 -9.85 8.01
CA LEU A 120 -9.37 -9.50 8.32
C LEU A 120 -10.34 -10.52 7.72
N SER A 121 -10.13 -10.93 6.47
CA SER A 121 -10.94 -11.96 5.82
C SER A 121 -10.87 -13.29 6.56
N LEU A 122 -9.68 -13.72 6.99
CA LEU A 122 -9.50 -14.94 7.79
C LEU A 122 -10.20 -14.84 9.15
N LEU A 123 -10.13 -13.69 9.81
CA LEU A 123 -10.81 -13.45 11.09
C LEU A 123 -12.33 -13.53 10.95
N VAL A 124 -12.90 -12.96 9.88
CA VAL A 124 -14.34 -13.04 9.60
C VAL A 124 -14.73 -14.48 9.29
N LEU A 125 -13.94 -15.20 8.49
CA LEU A 125 -14.18 -16.61 8.21
C LEU A 125 -14.13 -17.46 9.48
N GLN A 126 -13.16 -17.21 10.36
CA GLN A 126 -13.05 -17.86 11.67
C GLN A 126 -14.32 -17.65 12.51
N ARG A 127 -14.82 -16.41 12.61
CA ARG A 127 -16.06 -16.08 13.34
C ARG A 127 -17.28 -16.75 12.72
N PHE A 128 -17.38 -16.74 11.39
CA PHE A 128 -18.45 -17.40 10.65
C PHE A 128 -18.47 -18.90 10.95
N LEU A 129 -17.31 -19.56 10.86
CA LEU A 129 -17.18 -20.99 11.12
C LEU A 129 -17.55 -21.36 12.57
N LEU A 130 -17.10 -20.57 13.55
CA LEU A 130 -17.46 -20.80 14.96
C LEU A 130 -18.95 -20.59 15.23
N TYR A 131 -19.59 -19.66 14.51
CA TYR A 131 -21.02 -19.38 14.66
C TYR A 131 -21.90 -20.50 14.07
N TYR A 132 -21.60 -20.97 12.85
CA TYR A 132 -22.41 -21.99 12.18
C TYR A 132 -22.04 -23.43 12.56
N PHE A 133 -20.78 -23.67 12.93
CA PHE A 133 -20.26 -25.00 13.21
C PHE A 133 -19.50 -25.01 14.55
N PRO A 134 -20.20 -25.00 15.70
CA PRO A 134 -19.53 -25.04 17.01
C PRO A 134 -18.66 -26.30 17.19
N ASN A 135 -18.98 -27.40 16.50
CA ASN A 135 -18.22 -28.65 16.59
C ASN A 135 -16.77 -28.57 16.07
N ILE A 136 -16.43 -27.57 15.24
CA ILE A 136 -15.06 -27.37 14.74
C ILE A 136 -14.26 -26.36 15.57
N GLU A 137 -14.79 -25.91 16.71
CA GLU A 137 -14.13 -24.98 17.62
C GLU A 137 -12.70 -25.43 17.93
N ARG A 138 -12.46 -26.71 18.19
CA ARG A 138 -11.12 -27.22 18.48
C ARG A 138 -10.09 -27.03 17.36
N PHE A 139 -10.53 -26.97 16.10
CA PHE A 139 -9.65 -26.76 14.93
C PHE A 139 -9.48 -25.29 14.59
N VAL A 140 -10.55 -24.51 14.79
CA VAL A 140 -10.64 -23.10 14.40
C VAL A 140 -10.20 -22.17 15.53
N ASN A 141 -10.16 -22.64 16.77
CA ASN A 141 -9.66 -21.92 17.93
C ASN A 141 -8.13 -21.86 17.88
N LEU A 142 -7.62 -20.80 17.25
CA LEU A 142 -6.20 -20.57 17.07
C LEU A 142 -5.57 -20.14 18.40
N THR A 143 -4.66 -20.97 18.91
CA THR A 143 -3.76 -20.53 19.98
C THR A 143 -2.92 -19.34 19.53
N GLU A 144 -2.39 -18.56 20.48
CA GLU A 144 -1.49 -17.44 20.18
C GLU A 144 -0.31 -17.86 19.30
N ARG A 145 0.29 -19.04 19.55
CA ARG A 145 1.38 -19.58 18.73
C ARG A 145 0.94 -19.91 17.31
N ALA A 146 -0.25 -20.49 17.14
CA ALA A 146 -0.80 -20.78 15.82
C ALA A 146 -1.10 -19.49 15.05
N THR A 147 -1.62 -18.48 15.74
CA THR A 147 -1.86 -17.14 15.17
C THR A 147 -0.58 -16.50 14.67
N ILE A 148 0.48 -16.48 15.49
CA ILE A 148 1.79 -15.95 15.08
C ILE A 148 2.34 -16.72 13.88
N ARG A 149 2.18 -18.05 13.84
CA ARG A 149 2.62 -18.87 12.70
C ARG A 149 1.87 -18.51 11.42
N VAL A 150 0.54 -18.38 11.48
CA VAL A 150 -0.28 -17.95 10.33
C VAL A 150 0.16 -16.56 9.86
N LEU A 151 0.39 -15.65 10.79
CA LEU A 151 0.87 -14.32 10.50
C LEU A 151 2.21 -14.37 9.73
N ILE A 152 3.21 -15.06 10.27
CA ILE A 152 4.53 -15.18 9.65
C ILE A 152 4.43 -15.80 8.25
N LEU A 153 3.67 -16.87 8.08
CA LEU A 153 3.49 -17.55 6.79
C LEU A 153 2.83 -16.64 5.75
N MET A 154 1.85 -15.84 6.17
CA MET A 154 1.15 -14.96 5.25
C MET A 154 2.03 -13.79 4.83
N TYR A 155 2.71 -13.15 5.79
CA TYR A 155 3.69 -12.11 5.50
C TYR A 155 4.80 -12.62 4.60
N SER A 156 5.39 -13.79 4.89
CA SER A 156 6.45 -14.34 4.05
C SER A 156 5.96 -14.57 2.61
N ALA A 157 4.77 -15.14 2.41
CA ALA A 157 4.24 -15.39 1.08
C ALA A 157 4.05 -14.09 0.26
N PHE A 158 3.45 -13.04 0.86
CA PHE A 158 3.24 -11.77 0.16
C PHE A 158 4.54 -11.02 -0.12
N TYR A 159 5.49 -11.01 0.82
CA TYR A 159 6.78 -10.37 0.60
C TYR A 159 7.66 -11.14 -0.39
N THR A 160 7.63 -12.48 -0.39
CA THR A 160 8.33 -13.29 -1.41
C THR A 160 7.80 -12.98 -2.81
N LYS A 161 6.49 -12.80 -2.99
CA LYS A 161 5.91 -12.39 -4.29
C LYS A 161 6.56 -11.10 -4.81
N ILE A 162 6.76 -10.10 -3.95
CA ILE A 162 7.38 -8.82 -4.34
C ILE A 162 8.84 -8.98 -4.64
N ILE A 163 9.56 -9.73 -3.81
CA ILE A 163 10.99 -9.97 -4.05
C ILE A 163 11.17 -10.62 -5.42
N VAL A 164 10.36 -11.64 -5.76
CA VAL A 164 10.39 -12.28 -7.08
C VAL A 164 10.06 -11.27 -8.17
N PHE A 165 9.00 -10.46 -8.00
CA PHE A 165 8.63 -9.42 -8.96
C PHE A 165 9.77 -8.42 -9.21
N LEU A 166 10.40 -7.93 -8.14
CA LEU A 166 11.53 -6.98 -8.23
C LEU A 166 12.76 -7.62 -8.89
N LEU A 167 13.06 -8.89 -8.59
CA LEU A 167 14.17 -9.61 -9.21
C LEU A 167 13.96 -9.80 -10.72
N VAL A 168 12.75 -10.17 -11.14
CA VAL A 168 12.40 -10.31 -12.56
C VAL A 168 12.47 -8.97 -13.28
N SER A 169 11.86 -7.92 -12.72
CA SER A 169 11.90 -6.57 -13.29
C SER A 169 13.31 -5.99 -13.38
N CYS A 170 14.18 -6.33 -12.42
CA CYS A 170 15.60 -5.95 -12.46
C CYS A 170 16.36 -6.66 -13.58
N GLN A 171 16.06 -7.94 -13.83
CA GLN A 171 16.68 -8.71 -14.90
C GLN A 171 16.26 -8.22 -16.29
N ASP A 172 14.98 -7.90 -16.47
CA ASP A 172 14.47 -7.33 -17.72
C ASP A 172 15.00 -5.90 -17.97
N GLY A 173 15.13 -5.08 -16.91
CA GLY A 173 15.75 -3.75 -16.97
C GLY A 173 17.25 -3.78 -17.29
N ALA A 174 17.98 -4.76 -16.77
CA ALA A 174 19.40 -4.97 -17.08
C ALA A 174 19.62 -5.46 -18.52
N CYS A 175 18.72 -6.31 -19.04
CA CYS A 175 18.77 -6.78 -20.43
C CYS A 175 18.34 -5.73 -21.46
N SER A 176 17.62 -4.67 -21.05
CA SER A 176 17.17 -3.59 -21.94
C SER A 176 18.06 -2.34 -21.95
N LEU A 177 19.00 -2.22 -21.00
CA LEU A 177 19.98 -1.13 -20.92
C LEU A 177 21.09 -1.18 -21.99
N GLU A 178 21.20 -2.28 -22.75
CA GLU A 178 22.21 -2.43 -23.79
C GLU A 178 21.78 -1.81 -25.14
N GLY A 179 20.60 -1.17 -25.25
CA GLY A 179 20.18 -0.63 -26.56
C GLY A 179 18.99 0.31 -26.70
N SER A 180 18.37 0.89 -25.67
CA SER A 180 17.24 1.82 -25.91
C SER A 180 17.21 3.09 -25.05
N ASN A 181 17.09 4.23 -25.74
CA ASN A 181 16.73 5.56 -25.21
C ASN A 181 15.20 5.72 -25.06
N ASP A 182 14.47 4.65 -24.72
CA ASP A 182 13.02 4.73 -24.61
C ASP A 182 12.59 5.43 -23.32
N LEU A 183 12.15 6.68 -23.52
CA LEU A 183 11.44 7.53 -22.57
C LEU A 183 10.29 6.81 -21.85
N PHE A 184 9.70 5.80 -22.50
CA PHE A 184 8.60 4.98 -21.97
C PHE A 184 9.05 4.09 -20.80
N PHE A 185 10.26 3.52 -20.85
CA PHE A 185 10.79 2.71 -19.76
C PHE A 185 11.18 3.59 -18.57
N LYS A 186 11.75 4.77 -18.81
CA LYS A 186 12.01 5.76 -17.75
C LYS A 186 10.73 6.25 -17.07
N LEU A 187 9.63 6.41 -17.81
CA LEU A 187 8.33 6.77 -17.25
C LEU A 187 7.72 5.64 -16.40
N MET A 188 7.90 4.37 -16.77
CA MET A 188 7.43 3.25 -15.94
C MET A 188 8.28 2.97 -14.69
N THR A 189 9.56 3.35 -14.67
CA THR A 189 10.37 3.29 -13.44
C THR A 189 10.09 4.46 -12.49
N VAL A 190 9.38 5.50 -12.95
CA VAL A 190 8.99 6.69 -12.18
C VAL A 190 7.49 6.73 -11.86
N CYS A 191 6.67 5.85 -12.47
CA CYS A 191 5.28 5.65 -12.09
C CYS A 191 5.17 4.73 -10.88
#